data_AF-A0A2V8ML00-F1
#
_entry.id   AF-A0A2V8ML00-F1
#
_cell.length_a   1.000
_cell.length_b   1.000
_cell.length_c   1.000
_cell.angle_alpha   90.00
_cell.angle_beta   90.00
_cell.angle_gamma   90.00
#
_symmetry.space_group_name_H-M   'P 1'
#
loop_
_entity.id
_entity.type
_entity.pdbx_description
1 polymer ?
#
loop_
_entity_poly.entity_id
_entity_poly.type
_entity_poly.pdbx_seq_one_letter_code
_entity_poly.pdbx_strand_id
1 'polypeptide(L)'
;MNINRRAFFSLLLAQPAQATSLRVAVLETFDIGESSAAVLVHHAEVATRDVFAHWLQSHPKSAVRVRGKTGEEVAGTMFRVRMCFGRGLILLQRPIQVRERDVLTITG
;
A
#
# COMPACT_ATOMS: atom_id res chain seq x y z
N MET A 1 -13.38 47.40 -0.62
CA MET A 1 -13.36 45.93 -0.44
C MET A 1 -12.05 45.41 -1.01
N ASN A 2 -10.99 45.37 -0.20
CA ASN A 2 -9.65 44.99 -0.63
C ASN A 2 -9.45 43.49 -0.36
N ILE A 3 -9.65 42.67 -1.38
CA ILE A 3 -9.35 41.23 -1.31
C ILE A 3 -7.82 41.10 -1.28
N ASN A 4 -7.33 40.59 -0.15
CA ASN A 4 -5.93 40.46 0.17
C ASN A 4 -5.29 39.42 -0.78
N ARG A 5 -4.51 39.88 -1.75
CA ARG A 5 -3.84 39.04 -2.78
C ARG A 5 -3.01 37.88 -2.21
N ARG A 6 -2.62 37.96 -0.93
CA ARG A 6 -1.89 36.89 -0.23
C ARG A 6 -2.74 35.66 0.10
N ALA A 7 -4.06 35.79 0.22
CA ALA A 7 -4.95 34.65 0.49
C ALA A 7 -5.19 33.76 -0.75
N PHE A 8 -4.98 34.31 -1.95
CA PHE A 8 -5.21 33.59 -3.21
C PHE A 8 -4.12 32.55 -3.51
N PHE A 9 -2.87 32.81 -3.11
CA PHE A 9 -1.75 31.90 -3.36
C PHE A 9 -1.74 30.67 -2.44
N SER A 10 -2.39 30.74 -1.27
CA SER A 10 -2.45 29.63 -0.32
C SER A 10 -3.41 28.51 -0.76
N LEU A 11 -4.32 28.79 -1.69
CA LEU A 11 -5.27 27.80 -2.23
C LEU A 11 -4.71 26.97 -3.39
N LEU A 12 -3.58 27.38 -3.99
CA LEU A 12 -2.96 26.71 -5.14
C LEU A 12 -1.93 25.63 -4.76
N LEU A 13 -1.59 25.51 -3.47
CA LEU A 13 -0.64 24.52 -2.95
C LEU A 13 -1.31 23.33 -2.24
N ALA A 14 -2.64 23.28 -2.22
CA ALA A 14 -3.35 22.05 -1.88
C ALA A 14 -3.27 21.08 -3.08
N GLN A 15 -2.07 20.60 -3.41
CA GLN A 15 -1.94 19.38 -4.19
C GLN A 15 -2.68 18.29 -3.40
N PRO A 16 -3.71 17.64 -3.96
CA PRO A 16 -4.25 16.45 -3.33
C PRO A 16 -3.08 15.50 -3.16
N ALA A 17 -2.86 15.02 -1.94
CA ALA A 17 -1.87 13.97 -1.67
C ALA A 17 -2.15 12.85 -2.66
N GLN A 18 -1.33 12.76 -3.71
CA GLN A 18 -1.53 11.81 -4.77
C GLN A 18 -1.20 10.46 -4.12
N ALA A 19 -2.25 9.71 -3.76
CA ALA A 19 -2.11 8.44 -3.08
C ALA A 19 -1.16 7.59 -3.92
N THR A 20 0.02 7.30 -3.38
CA THR A 20 1.06 6.63 -4.15
C THR A 20 0.59 5.20 -4.36
N SER A 21 0.27 4.87 -5.60
CA SER A 21 -0.14 3.52 -5.98
C SER A 21 1.10 2.63 -6.10
N LEU A 22 1.28 1.70 -5.16
CA LEU A 22 2.38 0.75 -5.14
C LEU A 22 1.94 -0.59 -5.75
N ARG A 23 2.81 -1.21 -6.56
CA ARG A 23 2.56 -2.55 -7.10
C ARG A 23 3.38 -3.57 -6.31
N VAL A 24 2.70 -4.49 -5.65
CA VAL A 24 3.37 -5.48 -4.79
C VAL A 24 3.06 -6.90 -5.28
N ALA A 25 4.07 -7.75 -5.29
CA ALA A 25 3.91 -9.18 -5.54
C ALA A 25 3.71 -9.92 -4.20
N VAL A 26 2.80 -10.89 -4.19
CA VAL A 26 2.53 -11.75 -3.05
C VAL A 26 3.59 -12.85 -3.00
N LEU A 27 4.29 -12.93 -1.87
CA LEU A 27 5.28 -13.96 -1.58
C LEU A 27 4.65 -15.17 -0.88
N GLU A 28 3.72 -14.92 0.04
CA GLU A 28 3.10 -15.93 0.88
C GLU A 28 1.69 -15.44 1.28
N THR A 29 0.75 -16.38 1.40
CA THR A 29 -0.62 -16.12 1.86
C THR A 29 -0.84 -16.76 3.23
N PHE A 30 -1.64 -16.10 4.06
CA PHE A 30 -2.05 -16.63 5.37
C PHE A 30 -3.57 -16.77 5.36
N ASP A 31 -4.03 -18.00 5.27
CA ASP A 31 -5.41 -18.31 4.92
C ASP A 31 -6.30 -18.60 6.12
N ILE A 32 -7.57 -18.22 5.98
CA ILE A 32 -8.68 -18.59 6.85
C ILE A 32 -9.72 -19.24 5.94
N GLY A 33 -9.79 -20.58 5.97
CA GLY A 33 -10.59 -21.35 5.02
C GLY A 33 -10.00 -21.24 3.61
N GLU A 34 -10.82 -20.85 2.64
CA GLU A 34 -10.38 -20.71 1.24
C GLU A 34 -9.85 -19.31 0.89
N SER A 35 -9.88 -18.35 1.82
CA SER A 35 -9.50 -16.95 1.57
C SER A 35 -8.32 -16.51 2.43
N SER A 36 -7.53 -15.55 1.95
CA SER A 36 -6.37 -15.03 2.66
C SER A 36 -6.75 -13.86 3.58
N ALA A 37 -6.38 -13.96 4.86
CA ALA A 37 -6.56 -12.88 5.84
C ALA A 37 -5.31 -11.99 5.97
N ALA A 38 -4.15 -12.50 5.55
CA ALA A 38 -2.94 -11.71 5.42
C ALA A 38 -2.09 -12.17 4.24
N VAL A 39 -1.20 -11.29 3.78
CA VAL A 39 -0.25 -11.59 2.71
C VAL A 39 1.12 -10.99 3.01
N LEU A 40 2.17 -11.77 2.78
CA LEU A 40 3.55 -11.27 2.76
C LEU A 40 3.86 -10.78 1.35
N VAL A 41 4.42 -9.59 1.21
CA VAL A 41 4.64 -8.96 -0.09
C VAL A 41 6.01 -8.33 -0.22
N HIS A 42 6.43 -8.11 -1.46
CA HIS A 42 7.53 -7.24 -1.85
C HIS A 42 7.13 -6.41 -3.07
N HIS A 43 7.90 -5.37 -3.42
CA HIS A 43 7.61 -4.63 -4.65
C HIS A 43 7.71 -5.56 -5.87
N ALA A 44 6.71 -5.47 -6.76
CA ALA A 44 6.59 -6.34 -7.92
C ALA A 44 7.75 -6.14 -8.92
N GLU A 45 8.20 -4.90 -9.06
CA GLU A 45 9.36 -4.54 -9.88
C GLU A 45 10.64 -4.61 -9.04
N VAL A 46 11.64 -5.34 -9.56
CA VAL A 46 12.93 -5.55 -8.88
C VAL A 46 13.67 -4.23 -8.65
N ALA A 47 13.67 -3.35 -9.66
CA ALA A 47 14.40 -2.08 -9.63
C ALA A 47 13.93 -1.10 -8.54
N THR A 48 12.72 -1.29 -8.02
CA THR A 48 12.06 -0.40 -7.06
C THR A 48 11.91 -1.03 -5.68
N ARG A 49 12.48 -2.22 -5.45
CA ARG A 49 12.46 -2.90 -4.15
C ARG A 49 13.14 -2.11 -3.04
N ASP A 50 14.26 -1.45 -3.32
CA ASP A 50 14.97 -0.64 -2.32
C ASP A 50 14.17 0.61 -1.94
N VAL A 51 13.53 1.24 -2.93
CA VAL A 51 12.60 2.37 -2.69
C VAL A 51 11.43 1.93 -1.83
N PHE A 52 10.82 0.78 -2.13
CA PHE A 52 9.75 0.21 -1.31
C PHE A 52 10.22 -0.14 0.10
N ALA A 53 11.43 -0.68 0.25
CA ALA A 53 12.00 -0.97 1.55
C ALA A 53 12.19 0.29 2.39
N HIS A 54 12.70 1.37 1.80
CA HIS A 54 12.80 2.67 2.48
C HIS A 54 11.43 3.24 2.82
N TRP A 55 10.44 3.11 1.93
CA TRP A 55 9.07 3.51 2.22
C TRP A 55 8.53 2.76 3.45
N LEU A 56 8.70 1.43 3.52
CA LEU A 56 8.34 0.62 4.68
C LEU A 56 9.07 1.04 5.96
N GLN A 57 10.31 1.54 5.86
CA GLN A 57 11.04 2.07 7.02
C GLN A 57 10.40 3.34 7.57
N SER A 58 10.04 4.29 6.69
CA SER A 58 9.34 5.51 7.07
C SER A 58 7.89 5.26 7.52
N HIS A 59 7.30 4.16 7.08
CA HIS A 59 5.89 3.79 7.29
C HIS A 59 5.78 2.38 7.90
N PRO A 60 6.24 2.19 9.15
CA PRO A 60 6.31 0.86 9.76
C PRO A 60 4.93 0.22 10.00
N LYS A 61 3.88 1.05 10.05
CA LYS A 61 2.48 0.68 10.12
C LYS A 61 1.66 1.71 9.36
N SER A 62 1.04 1.32 8.24
CA SER A 62 0.21 2.20 7.42
C SER A 62 -1.12 1.57 7.07
N ALA A 63 -2.19 2.36 7.17
CA ALA A 63 -3.47 1.98 6.58
C ALA A 63 -3.32 1.94 5.06
N VAL A 64 -3.87 0.89 4.43
CA VAL A 64 -3.81 0.72 2.98
C VAL A 64 -5.13 0.21 2.43
N ARG A 65 -5.37 0.47 1.15
CA ARG A 65 -6.37 -0.20 0.34
C ARG A 65 -5.65 -1.14 -0.61
N VAL A 66 -6.09 -2.39 -0.62
CA VAL A 66 -5.54 -3.47 -1.42
C VAL A 66 -6.51 -3.77 -2.53
N ARG A 67 -6.07 -3.65 -3.79
CA ARG A 67 -6.86 -4.03 -4.94
C ARG A 67 -6.25 -5.26 -5.60
N GLY A 68 -7.04 -6.33 -5.66
CA GLY A 68 -6.69 -7.58 -6.34
C GLY A 68 -6.92 -7.52 -7.86
N LYS A 69 -6.59 -8.62 -8.55
CA LYS A 69 -6.78 -8.76 -10.00
C LYS A 69 -8.25 -8.67 -10.44
N THR A 70 -9.17 -9.11 -9.58
CA THR A 70 -10.61 -9.08 -9.81
C THR A 70 -11.22 -7.68 -9.67
N GLY A 71 -10.41 -6.68 -9.28
CA GLY A 71 -10.86 -5.32 -9.03
C GLY A 71 -11.49 -5.12 -7.64
N GLU A 72 -11.69 -6.17 -6.85
CA GLU A 72 -12.11 -6.03 -5.46
C GLU A 72 -11.09 -5.22 -4.68
N GLU A 73 -11.57 -4.23 -3.91
CA GLU A 73 -10.78 -3.41 -3.04
C GLU A 73 -11.11 -3.68 -1.57
N VAL A 74 -10.08 -3.95 -0.78
CA VAL A 74 -10.19 -4.27 0.64
C VAL A 74 -9.24 -3.40 1.45
N ALA A 75 -9.76 -2.84 2.54
CA ALA A 75 -8.93 -2.11 3.49
C ALA A 75 -8.04 -3.08 4.26
N GLY A 76 -6.84 -2.64 4.59
CA GLY A 76 -5.88 -3.41 5.35
C GLY A 76 -4.88 -2.52 6.08
N THR A 77 -3.95 -3.15 6.78
CA THR A 77 -2.81 -2.48 7.41
C THR A 77 -1.53 -3.13 6.92
N MET A 78 -0.66 -2.32 6.33
CA MET A 78 0.70 -2.69 5.95
C MET A 78 1.63 -2.53 7.15
N PHE A 79 2.41 -3.57 7.43
CA PHE A 79 3.44 -3.59 8.45
C PHE A 79 4.81 -3.86 7.82
N ARG A 80 5.84 -3.16 8.29
CA ARG A 80 7.22 -3.49 7.94
C ARG A 80 7.67 -4.77 8.64
N VAL A 81 8.23 -5.72 7.88
CA VAL A 81 8.91 -6.89 8.46
C VAL A 81 10.36 -6.53 8.80
N ARG A 82 10.70 -6.51 10.10
CA ARG A 82 11.98 -5.96 10.57
C ARG A 82 13.23 -6.70 10.06
N MET A 83 13.16 -8.04 9.96
CA MET A 83 14.29 -8.90 9.58
C MET A 83 14.40 -9.17 8.07
N CYS A 84 13.43 -8.71 7.28
CA CYS A 84 13.38 -8.98 5.85
C CYS A 84 13.21 -7.67 5.08
N PHE A 85 14.33 -7.02 4.78
CA PHE A 85 14.35 -5.75 4.06
C PHE A 85 13.55 -5.85 2.74
N GLY A 86 12.71 -4.84 2.46
CA GLY A 86 11.85 -4.83 1.28
C GLY A 86 10.61 -5.73 1.35
N ARG A 87 10.32 -6.35 2.50
CA ARG A 87 9.09 -7.12 2.71
C ARG A 87 8.11 -6.41 3.63
N GLY A 88 6.85 -6.39 3.19
CA GLY A 88 5.71 -5.91 3.96
C GLY A 88 4.77 -7.07 4.30
N LEU A 89 4.13 -7.01 5.45
CA LEU A 89 3.00 -7.86 5.80
C LEU A 89 1.73 -7.03 5.74
N ILE A 90 0.75 -7.46 4.96
CA ILE A 90 -0.56 -6.80 4.92
C ILE A 90 -1.55 -7.67 5.69
N LEU A 91 -2.15 -7.10 6.74
CA LEU A 91 -3.33 -7.68 7.38
C LEU A 91 -4.58 -7.10 6.71
N LEU A 92 -5.44 -7.96 6.19
CA LEU A 92 -6.66 -7.58 5.49
C LEU A 92 -7.83 -7.46 6.50
N GLN A 93 -8.66 -6.43 6.36
CA GLN A 93 -9.85 -6.27 7.21
C GLN A 93 -10.96 -7.27 6.88
N ARG A 94 -10.96 -7.79 5.65
CA ARG A 94 -11.81 -8.90 5.20
C ARG A 94 -10.96 -9.89 4.40
N PRO A 95 -11.11 -11.21 4.61
CA PRO A 95 -10.41 -12.18 3.79
C PRO A 95 -10.79 -12.05 2.31
N ILE A 96 -9.81 -12.21 1.42
CA ILE A 96 -10.02 -12.21 -0.04
C ILE A 96 -9.26 -13.35 -0.71
N GLN A 97 -9.72 -13.71 -1.91
CA GLN A 97 -9.05 -14.69 -2.76
C GLN A 97 -7.78 -14.08 -3.36
N VAL A 98 -6.63 -14.45 -2.81
CA VAL A 98 -5.31 -14.05 -3.31
C VAL A 98 -4.41 -15.28 -3.32
N ARG A 99 -3.51 -15.38 -4.30
CA ARG A 99 -2.53 -16.46 -4.39
C ARG A 99 -1.12 -15.91 -4.34
N GLU A 100 -0.18 -16.76 -3.97
CA GLU A 100 1.24 -16.48 -4.18
C GLU A 100 1.49 -16.07 -5.64
N ARG A 101 2.41 -15.12 -5.84
CA ARG A 101 2.78 -14.51 -7.13
C ARG A 101 1.72 -13.61 -7.76
N ASP A 102 0.55 -13.44 -7.12
CA ASP A 102 -0.35 -12.37 -7.54
C ASP A 102 0.30 -11.00 -7.35
N VAL A 103 -0.04 -10.08 -8.25
CA VAL A 103 0.35 -8.68 -8.13
C VAL A 103 -0.87 -7.88 -7.70
N LEU A 104 -0.72 -7.17 -6.59
CA LEU A 104 -1.74 -6.33 -5.98
C LEU A 104 -1.37 -4.86 -6.16
N THR A 105 -2.37 -4.02 -6.27
CA THR A 105 -2.20 -2.56 -6.22
C THR A 105 -2.54 -2.09 -4.81
N ILE A 106 -1.65 -1.33 -4.20
CA ILE A 106 -1.78 -0.78 -2.86
C ILE A 106 -1.87 0.73 -2.94
N THR A 107 -2.87 1.33 -2.31
CA THR A 107 -2.95 2.79 -2.13
C THR A 107 -3.07 3.12 -0.65
N GLY A 108 -2.43 4.20 -0.19
CA GLY A 108 -2.40 4.59 1.21
C GLY A 108 -1.73 5.94 1.41
#